data_AF-A0A2S4ZH02-F1
#
_entry.id   AF-A0A2S4ZH02-F1
#
_cell.length_a   1.000
_cell.length_b   1.000
_cell.length_c   1.000
_cell.angle_alpha   90.00
_cell.angle_beta   90.00
_cell.angle_gamma   90.00
#
_symmetry.space_group_name_H-M   'P 1'
#
loop_
_entity.id
_entity.type
_entity.pdbx_description
1 polymer ?
#
loop_
_entity_poly.entity_id
_entity_poly.type
_entity_poly.pdbx_seq_one_letter_code
_entity_poly.pdbx_strand_id
1 'polypeptide(L)'
;MHTRPSPRTRRIRGTRARTTARLTATLLTAAALLVSACSSGSSTTSSAGGTVEAALAALPHATPSALTPYYGQRLSWRDCGVPGFQCATMKAPLDYARPDAGTVRLAVARKKATGKGEPLGSLLVNPGGPGGSAVGYLQQYAGIGYPAQVRARYDMVAMDPRGVARSEPVQCLDGRQMDAYTQTDMTPDDQRERDALVAADRKFAESCGARSARLLRHVSTVEAARDMDILRAVLGDRKLNYVGASYGTFLGATYAGLFPRRVGRMVLDGAMDPTVDARRLNLDQTAGFETAFQAFAKDCVRHSDCPLGGKGTTPTRVGANLQAFFRKLDAHPIPAGDADGRKLGESLATTGVIASMYDESSWERLREALTSAMRENDGGGLLSLADSYYERDANGHYSNLMMANAAVNCLDLPPAFSGPEDVEKALPEFEKASPVFGPSLAWASLNCAYWPVRATGEPHRIEAKGAAPIVVVGTVRDPATPYRWARSLARQLSSSRLLTYDGDGHTAYGRGSACIDTAIDTYLLRGTPPAPGKRCS
;
A
#
# COMPACT_ATOMS: atom_id res chain seq x y z
N MET A 1 -10.44 53.30 -30.98
CA MET A 1 -11.15 52.78 -32.17
C MET A 1 -11.48 51.32 -31.89
N HIS A 2 -12.74 50.90 -31.80
CA HIS A 2 -13.67 50.57 -32.91
C HIS A 2 -13.22 49.30 -33.67
N THR A 3 -14.04 48.25 -33.88
CA THR A 3 -15.46 48.01 -33.53
C THR A 3 -15.83 46.51 -33.57
N ARG A 4 -16.97 46.12 -32.96
CA ARG A 4 -17.72 44.86 -33.21
C ARG A 4 -18.41 44.90 -34.62
N PRO A 5 -18.93 43.81 -35.24
CA PRO A 5 -19.72 42.74 -34.59
C PRO A 5 -19.61 41.30 -35.19
N SER A 6 -20.51 40.43 -34.72
CA SER A 6 -20.83 39.06 -35.22
C SER A 6 -22.15 39.08 -36.01
N PRO A 7 -22.51 37.99 -36.71
CA PRO A 7 -23.92 37.57 -36.74
C PRO A 7 -24.18 36.13 -36.26
N ARG A 8 -25.46 35.84 -35.94
CA ARG A 8 -26.02 34.53 -35.57
C ARG A 8 -27.18 34.16 -36.54
N THR A 9 -27.39 32.87 -36.83
CA THR A 9 -28.70 32.35 -37.33
C THR A 9 -29.02 30.94 -36.75
N ARG A 10 -30.22 30.39 -37.01
CA ARG A 10 -30.97 29.69 -35.94
C ARG A 10 -32.08 28.72 -36.43
N ARG A 11 -31.86 27.39 -36.36
CA ARG A 11 -32.87 26.30 -36.54
C ARG A 11 -33.42 26.20 -38.00
N ILE A 12 -34.29 25.26 -38.47
CA ILE A 12 -35.43 24.47 -37.92
C ILE A 12 -35.52 23.02 -38.53
N ARG A 13 -36.41 22.17 -37.99
CA ARG A 13 -36.70 20.73 -38.27
C ARG A 13 -37.61 20.42 -39.51
N GLY A 14 -37.59 19.16 -39.98
CA GLY A 14 -38.71 18.43 -40.64
C GLY A 14 -38.23 17.22 -41.50
N THR A 15 -38.61 15.92 -41.32
CA THR A 15 -39.90 15.17 -41.57
C THR A 15 -40.37 15.21 -43.05
N ARG A 16 -40.79 14.15 -43.78
CA ARG A 16 -41.21 12.71 -43.61
C ARG A 16 -41.24 12.03 -45.04
N ALA A 17 -41.55 10.75 -45.34
CA ALA A 17 -41.41 9.39 -44.76
C ALA A 17 -42.11 8.32 -45.69
N ARG A 18 -41.95 6.99 -45.44
CA ARG A 18 -42.54 5.78 -46.17
C ARG A 18 -41.71 5.29 -47.39
N THR A 19 -41.81 4.06 -47.95
CA THR A 19 -42.79 2.92 -47.98
C THR A 19 -42.08 1.54 -47.97
N THR A 20 -42.33 0.57 -47.06
CA THR A 20 -43.35 -0.54 -47.03
C THR A 20 -43.24 -1.73 -48.04
N ALA A 21 -42.87 -2.93 -47.56
CA ALA A 21 -43.23 -4.30 -48.05
C ALA A 21 -42.50 -5.40 -47.20
N ARG A 22 -42.93 -6.67 -47.04
CA ARG A 22 -44.26 -7.35 -46.93
C ARG A 22 -44.05 -8.85 -46.56
N LEU A 23 -44.83 -9.41 -45.60
CA LEU A 23 -45.13 -10.87 -45.42
C LEU A 23 -43.93 -11.80 -45.04
N THR A 24 -44.02 -13.03 -44.46
CA THR A 24 -45.12 -13.88 -43.91
C THR A 24 -44.61 -14.89 -42.84
N ALA A 25 -45.55 -15.42 -42.03
CA ALA A 25 -45.76 -16.79 -41.48
C ALA A 25 -44.78 -17.97 -41.83
N THR A 26 -44.66 -19.12 -41.12
CA THR A 26 -45.42 -19.87 -40.06
C THR A 26 -44.46 -20.93 -39.43
N LEU A 27 -44.39 -21.21 -38.11
CA LEU A 27 -45.17 -22.15 -37.23
C LEU A 27 -44.87 -23.69 -37.36
N LEU A 28 -44.89 -24.42 -36.22
CA LEU A 28 -44.95 -25.91 -36.02
C LEU A 28 -43.66 -26.76 -36.25
N THR A 29 -43.46 -27.97 -35.70
CA THR A 29 -43.45 -28.48 -34.28
C THR A 29 -42.82 -29.90 -34.17
N ALA A 30 -42.09 -30.16 -33.06
CA ALA A 30 -41.95 -31.43 -32.30
C ALA A 30 -41.47 -32.78 -32.92
N ALA A 31 -40.61 -33.47 -32.12
CA ALA A 31 -40.43 -34.93 -31.96
C ALA A 31 -39.86 -35.81 -33.11
N ALA A 32 -39.20 -36.97 -32.87
CA ALA A 32 -38.45 -37.51 -31.71
C ALA A 32 -37.76 -38.88 -32.06
N LEU A 33 -36.66 -39.23 -31.35
CA LEU A 33 -36.22 -40.60 -30.96
C LEU A 33 -35.93 -41.68 -32.05
N LEU A 34 -35.11 -42.72 -31.85
CA LEU A 34 -34.08 -43.04 -30.83
C LEU A 34 -32.67 -42.89 -31.50
N VAL A 35 -31.63 -43.75 -31.49
CA VAL A 35 -31.26 -45.00 -30.78
C VAL A 35 -29.72 -45.14 -30.74
N SER A 36 -29.15 -46.12 -30.02
CA SER A 36 -28.60 -45.93 -28.67
C SER A 36 -27.33 -46.77 -28.49
N ALA A 37 -26.40 -46.34 -27.63
CA ALA A 37 -25.24 -47.14 -27.19
C ALA A 37 -24.99 -46.93 -25.69
N CYS A 38 -25.13 -48.00 -24.89
CA CYS A 38 -25.00 -47.94 -23.43
C CYS A 38 -23.66 -48.50 -22.95
N SER A 39 -23.09 -47.91 -21.91
CA SER A 39 -22.25 -48.61 -20.93
C SER A 39 -22.28 -47.86 -19.60
N SER A 40 -22.31 -48.62 -18.50
CA SER A 40 -22.70 -48.12 -17.18
C SER A 40 -21.55 -47.43 -16.42
N GLY A 41 -21.85 -46.37 -15.67
CA GLY A 41 -20.87 -45.66 -14.85
C GLY A 41 -21.53 -44.81 -13.76
N SER A 42 -21.68 -45.40 -12.57
CA SER A 42 -22.13 -44.85 -11.28
C SER A 42 -22.44 -43.35 -11.18
N SER A 43 -23.69 -43.04 -10.83
CA SER A 43 -24.12 -41.70 -10.42
C SER A 43 -23.54 -41.31 -9.04
N THR A 44 -22.44 -40.57 -9.01
CA THR A 44 -21.97 -39.85 -7.82
C THR A 44 -22.27 -38.36 -7.95
N THR A 45 -23.20 -37.87 -7.14
CA THR A 45 -23.44 -36.43 -6.93
C THR A 45 -22.29 -35.83 -6.12
N SER A 46 -21.16 -35.57 -6.78
CA SER A 46 -20.02 -34.85 -6.20
C SER A 46 -20.34 -33.36 -6.08
N SER A 47 -21.08 -32.99 -5.03
CA SER A 47 -21.23 -31.60 -4.57
C SER A 47 -19.92 -31.10 -3.93
N ALA A 48 -18.87 -31.03 -4.75
CA ALA A 48 -17.54 -30.58 -4.37
C ALA A 48 -17.32 -29.15 -4.90
N GLY A 49 -18.06 -28.19 -4.31
CA GLY A 49 -17.94 -26.76 -4.59
C GLY A 49 -16.65 -26.16 -4.04
N GLY A 50 -15.50 -26.69 -4.44
CA GLY A 50 -14.21 -26.10 -4.14
C GLY A 50 -14.03 -24.83 -4.95
N THR A 51 -14.14 -23.68 -4.30
CA THR A 51 -13.77 -22.38 -4.87
C THR A 51 -12.28 -22.39 -5.19
N VAL A 52 -11.93 -22.64 -6.45
CA VAL A 52 -10.55 -22.54 -6.92
C VAL A 52 -10.16 -21.06 -6.90
N GLU A 53 -9.45 -20.70 -5.84
CA GLU A 53 -8.95 -19.35 -5.59
C GLU A 53 -8.18 -18.83 -6.81
N ALA A 54 -8.62 -17.68 -7.33
CA ALA A 54 -8.11 -17.14 -8.59
C ALA A 54 -6.59 -16.88 -8.49
N ALA A 55 -5.84 -17.28 -9.52
CA ALA A 55 -4.39 -17.11 -9.56
C ALA A 55 -4.00 -16.07 -10.62
N LEU A 56 -3.08 -15.16 -10.26
CA LEU A 56 -2.60 -14.12 -11.17
C LEU A 56 -1.88 -14.73 -12.38
N ALA A 57 -2.45 -14.54 -13.57
CA ALA A 57 -1.91 -15.07 -14.81
C ALA A 57 -0.66 -14.30 -15.28
N ALA A 58 0.37 -15.06 -15.68
CA ALA A 58 1.56 -14.48 -16.30
C ALA A 58 1.25 -13.95 -17.70
N LEU A 59 1.84 -12.80 -18.04
CA LEU A 59 1.68 -12.17 -19.36
C LEU A 59 2.52 -12.89 -20.43
N PRO A 60 2.14 -12.78 -21.72
CA PRO A 60 2.95 -13.28 -22.83
C PRO A 60 4.39 -12.76 -22.79
N HIS A 61 5.35 -13.62 -23.14
CA HIS A 61 6.77 -13.26 -23.04
C HIS A 61 7.19 -12.14 -24.02
N ALA A 62 6.53 -12.05 -25.17
CA ALA A 62 6.72 -10.99 -26.15
C ALA A 62 5.96 -9.72 -25.71
N THR A 63 6.65 -8.59 -25.69
CA THR A 63 6.02 -7.28 -25.44
C THR A 63 5.10 -6.92 -26.62
N PRO A 64 3.81 -6.57 -26.40
CA PRO A 64 2.90 -6.12 -27.45
C PRO A 64 3.45 -4.96 -28.29
N SER A 65 3.21 -4.96 -29.59
CA SER A 65 3.74 -3.95 -30.53
C SER A 65 3.36 -2.52 -30.14
N ALA A 66 2.14 -2.29 -29.65
CA ALA A 66 1.66 -1.01 -29.15
C ALA A 66 2.47 -0.46 -27.96
N LEU A 67 3.20 -1.30 -27.21
CA LEU A 67 4.05 -0.89 -26.11
C LEU A 67 5.50 -0.59 -26.53
N THR A 68 5.91 -0.91 -27.76
CA THR A 68 7.28 -0.67 -28.29
C THR A 68 7.80 0.75 -28.03
N PRO A 69 7.03 1.84 -28.24
CA PRO A 69 7.52 3.21 -28.01
C PRO A 69 7.94 3.48 -26.56
N TYR A 70 7.30 2.82 -25.59
CA TYR A 70 7.62 2.95 -24.17
C TYR A 70 8.85 2.12 -23.79
N TYR A 71 8.99 0.91 -24.34
CA TYR A 71 10.14 0.04 -24.05
C TYR A 71 11.43 0.52 -24.74
N GLY A 72 11.32 1.25 -25.86
CA GLY A 72 12.46 1.81 -26.61
C GLY A 72 12.89 3.24 -26.21
N GLN A 73 12.26 3.86 -25.21
CA GLN A 73 12.60 5.24 -24.81
C GLN A 73 13.98 5.32 -24.15
N ARG A 74 14.61 6.50 -24.20
CA ARG A 74 15.88 6.79 -23.50
C ARG A 74 15.64 7.87 -22.45
N LEU A 75 16.17 7.67 -21.24
CA LEU A 75 16.02 8.62 -20.13
C LEU A 75 17.08 9.72 -20.19
N SER A 76 16.62 10.97 -20.28
CA SER A 76 17.47 12.16 -20.10
C SER A 76 17.72 12.41 -18.61
N TRP A 77 18.82 11.84 -18.12
CA TRP A 77 19.28 12.01 -16.75
C TRP A 77 19.85 13.42 -16.51
N ARG A 78 19.47 14.02 -15.38
CA ARG A 78 19.99 15.28 -14.82
C ARG A 78 20.29 15.07 -13.33
N ASP A 79 20.98 15.98 -12.66
CA ASP A 79 21.18 15.86 -11.21
C ASP A 79 19.87 16.09 -10.44
N CYS A 80 19.71 15.38 -9.31
CA CYS A 80 18.49 15.44 -8.49
C CYS A 80 18.41 16.63 -7.52
N GLY A 81 19.47 17.44 -7.40
CA GLY A 81 19.65 18.36 -6.26
C GLY A 81 20.18 17.68 -4.97
N VAL A 82 20.35 16.35 -4.99
CA VAL A 82 20.98 15.58 -3.90
C VAL A 82 22.31 15.00 -4.43
N PRO A 83 23.46 15.19 -3.75
CA PRO A 83 24.77 14.80 -4.26
C PRO A 83 24.89 13.32 -4.68
N GLY A 84 25.31 13.10 -5.93
CA GLY A 84 25.51 11.77 -6.51
C GLY A 84 24.23 11.06 -6.98
N PHE A 85 23.05 11.69 -6.88
CA PHE A 85 21.79 11.15 -7.39
C PHE A 85 21.41 11.82 -8.72
N GLN A 86 21.03 11.01 -9.71
CA GLN A 86 20.54 11.44 -11.01
C GLN A 86 19.05 11.15 -11.15
N CYS A 87 18.30 12.12 -11.65
CA CYS A 87 16.86 12.10 -11.82
C CYS A 87 16.48 12.14 -13.31
N ALA A 88 15.40 11.48 -13.67
CA ALA A 88 14.83 11.44 -15.01
C ALA A 88 13.30 11.35 -14.95
N THR A 89 12.65 11.41 -16.12
CA THR A 89 11.20 11.22 -16.25
C THR A 89 10.95 10.18 -17.33
N MET A 90 10.35 9.05 -16.93
CA MET A 90 9.91 7.99 -17.83
C MET A 90 8.46 8.25 -18.25
N LYS A 91 8.08 7.80 -19.44
CA LYS A 91 6.68 7.71 -19.87
C LYS A 91 6.19 6.27 -19.78
N ALA A 92 4.95 6.09 -19.36
CA ALA A 92 4.22 4.83 -19.47
C ALA A 92 2.82 5.10 -20.04
N PRO A 93 2.09 4.09 -20.54
CA PRO A 93 0.67 4.22 -20.83
C PRO A 93 -0.09 4.73 -19.60
N LEU A 94 -1.05 5.63 -19.80
CA LEU A 94 -2.07 5.87 -18.77
C LEU A 94 -2.88 4.60 -18.57
N ASP A 95 -3.43 4.08 -19.67
CA ASP A 95 -4.26 2.89 -19.75
C ASP A 95 -3.50 1.79 -20.54
N TYR A 96 -3.19 0.66 -19.90
CA TYR A 96 -2.50 -0.44 -20.58
C TYR A 96 -3.37 -1.24 -21.56
N ALA A 97 -4.70 -1.12 -21.51
CA ALA A 97 -5.60 -1.70 -22.52
C ALA A 97 -5.77 -0.78 -23.75
N ARG A 98 -5.44 0.52 -23.62
CA ARG A 98 -5.41 1.50 -24.73
C ARG A 98 -4.12 2.33 -24.69
N PRO A 99 -2.95 1.77 -25.08
CA PRO A 99 -1.64 2.41 -24.90
C PRO A 99 -1.41 3.71 -25.69
N ASP A 100 -2.32 4.06 -26.59
CA ASP A 100 -2.38 5.26 -27.41
C ASP A 100 -3.26 6.37 -26.80
N ALA A 101 -4.20 6.02 -25.92
CA ALA A 101 -5.20 6.95 -25.36
C ALA A 101 -4.64 7.99 -24.37
N GLY A 102 -3.38 7.83 -23.91
CA GLY A 102 -2.71 8.79 -23.06
C GLY A 102 -1.47 8.23 -22.36
N THR A 103 -0.70 9.12 -21.74
CA THR A 103 0.50 8.76 -20.96
C THR A 103 0.40 9.22 -19.50
N VAL A 104 1.13 8.53 -18.63
CA VAL A 104 1.53 9.01 -17.30
C VAL A 104 3.03 9.30 -17.33
N ARG A 105 3.46 10.33 -16.59
CA ARG A 105 4.88 10.67 -16.40
C ARG A 105 5.35 10.19 -15.05
N LEU A 106 6.38 9.36 -15.04
CA LEU A 106 6.90 8.71 -13.84
C LEU A 106 8.29 9.28 -13.50
N ALA A 107 8.44 9.78 -12.27
CA ALA A 107 9.71 10.24 -11.75
C ALA A 107 10.59 9.05 -11.39
N VAL A 108 11.78 9.01 -11.99
CA VAL A 108 12.79 7.98 -11.77
C VAL A 108 14.04 8.63 -11.21
N ALA A 109 14.64 8.04 -10.19
CA ALA A 109 15.94 8.45 -9.67
C ALA A 109 16.89 7.25 -9.62
N ARG A 110 18.19 7.52 -9.76
CA ARG A 110 19.25 6.53 -9.56
C ARG A 110 20.45 7.13 -8.82
N LYS A 111 21.23 6.27 -8.20
CA LYS A 111 22.60 6.54 -7.76
C LYS A 111 23.49 5.42 -8.27
N LYS A 112 24.56 5.80 -8.98
CA LYS A 112 25.45 4.83 -9.62
C LYS A 112 26.17 3.96 -8.58
N ALA A 113 26.51 2.73 -8.98
CA ALA A 113 27.32 1.83 -8.17
C ALA A 113 28.63 2.50 -7.72
N THR A 114 29.02 2.32 -6.45
CA THR A 114 30.21 2.97 -5.86
C THR A 114 31.49 2.13 -5.97
N GLY A 115 31.46 0.99 -6.66
CA GLY A 115 32.59 0.06 -6.79
C GLY A 115 33.46 0.31 -8.02
N LYS A 116 34.66 -0.26 -8.03
CA LYS A 116 35.56 -0.29 -9.19
C LYS A 116 35.30 -1.56 -10.01
N GLY A 117 34.40 -1.47 -11.00
CA GLY A 117 34.08 -2.57 -11.92
C GLY A 117 32.61 -2.54 -12.35
N GLU A 118 32.24 -3.40 -13.28
CA GLU A 118 30.87 -3.45 -13.82
C GLU A 118 29.81 -3.78 -12.74
N PRO A 119 28.71 -3.01 -12.69
CA PRO A 119 27.54 -3.35 -11.87
C PRO A 119 26.92 -4.69 -12.24
N LEU A 120 26.16 -5.26 -11.32
CA LEU A 120 25.35 -6.46 -11.49
C LEU A 120 23.98 -6.16 -12.13
N GLY A 121 23.83 -4.97 -12.72
CA GLY A 121 22.57 -4.35 -13.17
C GLY A 121 22.08 -3.25 -12.21
N SER A 122 20.82 -2.88 -12.34
CA SER A 122 20.13 -2.01 -11.38
C SER A 122 19.54 -2.82 -10.21
N LEU A 123 19.43 -2.20 -9.03
CA LEU A 123 18.60 -2.67 -7.91
C LEU A 123 17.49 -1.64 -7.67
N LEU A 124 16.26 -2.00 -8.05
CA LEU A 124 15.09 -1.15 -7.85
C LEU A 124 14.60 -1.27 -6.40
N VAL A 125 14.33 -0.16 -5.73
CA VAL A 125 13.83 -0.14 -4.35
C VAL A 125 12.46 0.53 -4.24
N ASN A 126 11.63 0.07 -3.28
CA ASN A 126 10.33 0.66 -2.98
C ASN A 126 10.00 0.54 -1.47
N PRO A 127 9.58 1.62 -0.78
CA PRO A 127 9.27 1.62 0.65
C PRO A 127 7.88 1.07 1.00
N GLY A 128 7.00 0.90 0.01
CA GLY A 128 5.61 0.52 0.22
C GLY A 128 4.67 1.71 0.45
N GLY A 129 3.95 1.67 1.58
CA GLY A 129 2.74 2.48 1.82
C GLY A 129 1.46 1.66 1.58
N PRO A 130 0.77 1.74 0.41
CA PRO A 130 1.11 2.52 -0.79
C PRO A 130 1.12 4.03 -0.54
N GLY A 131 1.74 4.77 -1.47
CA GLY A 131 1.89 6.23 -1.38
C GLY A 131 3.25 6.74 -0.90
N GLY A 132 4.13 5.87 -0.41
CA GLY A 132 5.50 6.26 -0.01
C GLY A 132 6.37 6.62 -1.22
N SER A 133 7.08 7.75 -1.16
CA SER A 133 7.97 8.16 -2.25
C SER A 133 9.21 7.26 -2.32
N ALA A 134 9.27 6.40 -3.34
CA ALA A 134 10.43 5.56 -3.60
C ALA A 134 11.68 6.40 -3.97
N VAL A 135 11.51 7.54 -4.66
CA VAL A 135 12.61 8.48 -4.93
C VAL A 135 13.13 9.11 -3.64
N GLY A 136 12.25 9.46 -2.70
CA GLY A 136 12.63 9.92 -1.36
C GLY A 136 13.39 8.84 -0.57
N TYR A 137 12.81 7.64 -0.49
CA TYR A 137 13.42 6.46 0.16
C TYR A 137 14.81 6.11 -0.42
N LEU A 138 15.00 6.21 -1.74
CA LEU A 138 16.32 6.05 -2.36
C LEU A 138 17.30 7.15 -1.92
N GLN A 139 16.87 8.41 -1.88
CA GLN A 139 17.74 9.54 -1.55
C GLN A 139 18.12 9.58 -0.06
N GLN A 140 17.18 9.26 0.82
CA GLN A 140 17.30 9.40 2.28
C GLN A 140 17.74 8.11 2.98
N TYR A 141 17.45 6.93 2.42
CA TYR A 141 17.77 5.64 3.04
C TYR A 141 18.56 4.72 2.09
N ALA A 142 17.92 4.06 1.13
CA ALA A 142 18.52 2.94 0.41
C ALA A 142 19.80 3.30 -0.39
N GLY A 143 19.89 4.52 -0.93
CA GLY A 143 21.07 5.01 -1.67
C GLY A 143 22.26 5.43 -0.79
N ILE A 144 22.13 5.40 0.53
CA ILE A 144 23.21 5.74 1.49
C ILE A 144 23.37 4.71 2.62
N GLY A 145 22.28 4.26 3.23
CA GLY A 145 22.25 3.37 4.39
C GLY A 145 22.34 1.88 4.08
N TYR A 146 21.89 1.41 2.90
CA TYR A 146 22.06 -0.01 2.53
C TYR A 146 23.54 -0.41 2.57
N PRO A 147 23.85 -1.69 2.88
CA PRO A 147 25.23 -2.18 2.99
C PRO A 147 26.14 -1.74 1.84
N ALA A 148 27.31 -1.22 2.18
CA ALA A 148 28.22 -0.61 1.21
C ALA A 148 28.65 -1.59 0.10
N GLN A 149 28.70 -2.88 0.40
CA GLN A 149 28.99 -3.94 -0.57
C GLN A 149 27.89 -4.14 -1.63
N VAL A 150 26.60 -3.94 -1.28
CA VAL A 150 25.49 -3.93 -2.24
C VAL A 150 25.53 -2.67 -3.10
N ARG A 151 25.67 -1.50 -2.47
CA ARG A 151 25.80 -0.20 -3.18
C ARG A 151 27.06 -0.11 -4.06
N ALA A 152 28.10 -0.88 -3.77
CA ALA A 152 29.29 -0.98 -4.62
C ALA A 152 29.06 -1.82 -5.90
N ARG A 153 27.98 -2.62 -5.97
CA ARG A 153 27.73 -3.55 -7.09
C ARG A 153 26.42 -3.32 -7.84
N TYR A 154 25.58 -2.37 -7.42
CA TYR A 154 24.33 -2.03 -8.09
C TYR A 154 24.20 -0.53 -8.35
N ASP A 155 23.69 -0.17 -9.52
CA ASP A 155 23.03 1.13 -9.68
C ASP A 155 21.74 1.07 -8.84
N MET A 156 21.69 1.85 -7.76
CA MET A 156 20.54 1.91 -6.86
C MET A 156 19.46 2.79 -7.51
N VAL A 157 18.30 2.22 -7.85
CA VAL A 157 17.25 2.89 -8.64
C VAL A 157 15.93 2.92 -7.87
N ALA A 158 15.12 3.95 -8.10
CA ALA A 158 13.75 4.04 -7.62
C ALA A 158 12.86 4.76 -8.64
N MET A 159 11.57 4.47 -8.54
CA MET A 159 10.52 5.12 -9.30
C MET A 159 9.35 5.39 -8.36
N ASP A 160 8.98 6.66 -8.20
CA ASP A 160 7.71 7.00 -7.53
C ASP A 160 6.57 6.37 -8.39
N PRO A 161 5.70 5.50 -7.85
CA PRO A 161 4.65 4.86 -8.66
C PRO A 161 3.66 5.87 -9.26
N ARG A 162 2.89 5.44 -10.28
CA ARG A 162 1.76 6.23 -10.84
C ARG A 162 0.87 6.79 -9.73
N GLY A 163 0.69 8.11 -9.66
CA GLY A 163 -0.10 8.78 -8.63
C GLY A 163 0.65 9.11 -7.32
N VAL A 164 1.93 8.79 -7.19
CA VAL A 164 2.74 9.00 -5.98
C VAL A 164 3.74 10.13 -6.16
N ALA A 165 3.85 11.02 -5.17
CA ALA A 165 4.85 12.07 -5.02
C ALA A 165 5.16 12.87 -6.31
N ARG A 166 6.21 12.51 -7.05
CA ARG A 166 6.65 13.24 -8.26
C ARG A 166 6.08 12.67 -9.57
N SER A 167 5.31 11.58 -9.51
CA SER A 167 4.76 10.83 -10.63
C SER A 167 3.28 11.14 -10.88
N GLU A 168 3.00 12.40 -11.21
CA GLU A 168 1.65 12.95 -11.41
C GLU A 168 0.73 12.67 -10.19
N PRO A 169 1.04 13.24 -9.01
CA PRO A 169 0.44 12.83 -7.74
C PRO A 169 -1.09 12.95 -7.71
N VAL A 170 -1.73 11.95 -7.09
CA VAL A 170 -3.14 12.05 -6.67
C VAL A 170 -3.28 13.18 -5.65
N GLN A 171 -4.16 14.13 -5.92
CA GLN A 171 -4.53 15.21 -5.02
C GLN A 171 -5.97 15.02 -4.51
N CYS A 172 -6.22 15.39 -3.25
CA CYS A 172 -7.52 15.32 -2.59
C CYS A 172 -7.71 16.58 -1.72
N LEU A 173 -7.91 16.45 -0.41
CA LEU A 173 -7.78 17.55 0.53
C LEU A 173 -6.32 18.01 0.64
N ASP A 174 -6.08 19.25 1.08
CA ASP A 174 -4.76 19.78 1.42
C ASP A 174 -4.84 20.80 2.59
N GLY A 175 -3.69 21.07 3.20
CA GLY A 175 -3.54 22.02 4.32
C GLY A 175 -4.61 21.87 5.38
N ARG A 176 -5.32 22.96 5.68
CA ARG A 176 -6.38 23.02 6.70
C ARG A 176 -7.59 22.12 6.43
N GLN A 177 -7.81 21.70 5.18
CA GLN A 177 -8.84 20.69 4.90
C GLN A 177 -8.38 19.30 5.32
N MET A 178 -7.08 19.02 5.19
CA MET A 178 -6.49 17.75 5.62
C MET A 178 -6.27 17.71 7.14
N ASP A 179 -5.89 18.84 7.77
CA ASP A 179 -5.88 18.99 9.24
C ASP A 179 -7.21 18.51 9.84
N ALA A 180 -8.34 18.98 9.30
CA ALA A 180 -9.68 18.64 9.78
C ALA A 180 -10.04 17.16 9.55
N TYR A 181 -9.56 16.56 8.46
CA TYR A 181 -9.71 15.12 8.21
C TYR A 181 -8.89 14.30 9.22
N THR A 182 -7.63 14.65 9.46
CA THR A 182 -6.77 13.95 10.44
C THR A 182 -7.14 14.19 11.91
N GLN A 183 -8.01 15.15 12.18
CA GLN A 183 -8.61 15.42 13.50
C GLN A 183 -10.08 14.95 13.58
N THR A 184 -10.61 14.29 12.55
CA THR A 184 -11.92 13.66 12.63
C THR A 184 -11.83 12.50 13.62
N ASP A 185 -12.86 12.34 14.45
CA ASP A 185 -12.92 11.24 15.39
C ASP A 185 -13.15 9.89 14.66
N MET A 186 -12.28 8.92 14.98
CA MET A 186 -12.32 7.55 14.48
C MET A 186 -12.96 6.59 15.51
N THR A 187 -13.48 7.11 16.62
CA THR A 187 -14.06 6.37 17.74
C THR A 187 -15.50 6.82 18.07
N PRO A 188 -16.39 6.98 17.06
CA PRO A 188 -17.65 7.71 17.19
C PRO A 188 -18.62 7.05 18.19
N ASP A 189 -18.77 7.69 19.36
CA ASP A 189 -19.64 7.24 20.45
C ASP A 189 -21.13 7.59 20.23
N ASP A 190 -21.45 8.63 19.44
CA ASP A 190 -22.84 8.98 19.10
C ASP A 190 -23.11 9.25 17.60
N GLN A 191 -24.40 9.43 17.25
CA GLN A 191 -24.85 9.63 15.86
C GLN A 191 -24.21 10.85 15.18
N ARG A 192 -23.90 11.93 15.90
CA ARG A 192 -23.21 13.12 15.39
C ARG A 192 -21.79 12.77 14.98
N GLU A 193 -21.03 12.03 15.79
CA GLU A 193 -19.68 11.59 15.39
C GLU A 193 -19.75 10.63 14.21
N ARG A 194 -20.68 9.66 14.20
CA ARG A 194 -20.91 8.75 13.05
C ARG A 194 -21.16 9.55 11.76
N ASP A 195 -22.05 10.54 11.81
CA ASP A 195 -22.37 11.41 10.66
C ASP A 195 -21.19 12.29 10.26
N ALA A 196 -20.40 12.79 11.22
CA ALA A 196 -19.21 13.61 10.97
C ALA A 196 -18.09 12.80 10.30
N LEU A 197 -17.82 11.58 10.77
CA LEU A 197 -16.85 10.66 10.17
C LEU A 197 -17.25 10.28 8.74
N VAL A 198 -18.51 9.88 8.53
CA VAL A 198 -19.04 9.58 7.20
C VAL A 198 -18.97 10.81 6.27
N ALA A 199 -19.19 12.02 6.79
CA ALA A 199 -19.03 13.25 6.01
C ALA A 199 -17.55 13.55 5.68
N ALA A 200 -16.62 13.25 6.58
CA ALA A 200 -15.18 13.42 6.36
C ALA A 200 -14.64 12.48 5.27
N ASP A 201 -14.95 11.18 5.35
CA ASP A 201 -14.58 10.19 4.33
C ASP A 201 -15.15 10.57 2.95
N ARG A 202 -16.45 10.90 2.88
CA ARG A 202 -17.10 11.35 1.63
C ARG A 202 -16.41 12.58 1.06
N LYS A 203 -16.16 13.59 1.87
CA LYS A 203 -15.49 14.84 1.45
C LYS A 203 -14.06 14.58 0.95
N PHE A 204 -13.32 13.66 1.58
CA PHE A 204 -12.00 13.24 1.10
C PHE A 204 -12.10 12.54 -0.26
N ALA A 205 -12.94 11.51 -0.37
CA ALA A 205 -13.15 10.73 -1.59
C ALA A 205 -13.69 11.56 -2.76
N GLU A 206 -14.64 12.47 -2.52
CA GLU A 206 -15.17 13.42 -3.50
C GLU A 206 -14.11 14.41 -3.97
N SER A 207 -13.26 14.91 -3.05
CA SER A 207 -12.14 15.80 -3.42
C SER A 207 -11.08 15.07 -4.27
N CYS A 208 -10.75 13.82 -3.93
CA CYS A 208 -9.94 12.95 -4.78
C CYS A 208 -10.59 12.79 -6.17
N GLY A 209 -11.89 12.52 -6.21
CA GLY A 209 -12.67 12.39 -7.45
C GLY A 209 -12.60 13.64 -8.32
N ALA A 210 -12.80 14.82 -7.73
CA ALA A 210 -12.80 16.10 -8.44
C ALA A 210 -11.40 16.49 -8.97
N ARG A 211 -10.34 16.32 -8.17
CA ARG A 211 -8.98 16.77 -8.50
C ARG A 211 -8.18 15.75 -9.33
N SER A 212 -8.48 14.45 -9.16
CA SER A 212 -7.67 13.35 -9.72
C SER A 212 -8.42 12.45 -10.72
N ALA A 213 -9.61 12.86 -11.18
CA ALA A 213 -10.54 12.10 -12.02
C ALA A 213 -9.93 11.29 -13.19
N ARG A 214 -8.87 11.80 -13.84
CA ARG A 214 -8.17 11.11 -14.94
C ARG A 214 -7.39 9.88 -14.47
N LEU A 215 -6.76 9.98 -13.30
CA LEU A 215 -5.76 9.04 -12.82
C LEU A 215 -6.32 8.02 -11.82
N LEU A 216 -7.41 8.30 -11.10
CA LEU A 216 -7.99 7.37 -10.10
C LEU A 216 -8.45 6.01 -10.66
N ARG A 217 -8.61 5.85 -11.97
CA ARG A 217 -8.87 4.54 -12.63
C ARG A 217 -7.58 3.80 -13.04
N HIS A 218 -6.43 4.42 -12.83
CA HIS A 218 -5.13 4.04 -13.39
C HIS A 218 -4.00 4.26 -12.37
N VAL A 219 -4.14 3.68 -11.17
CA VAL A 219 -3.12 3.66 -10.11
C VAL A 219 -2.88 2.27 -9.51
N SER A 220 -3.49 1.22 -10.06
CA SER A 220 -3.47 -0.13 -9.47
C SER A 220 -2.07 -0.74 -9.43
N THR A 221 -1.84 -1.64 -8.45
CA THR A 221 -0.60 -2.42 -8.32
C THR A 221 -0.25 -3.14 -9.64
N VAL A 222 -1.26 -3.64 -10.35
CA VAL A 222 -1.10 -4.32 -11.65
C VAL A 222 -0.52 -3.40 -12.73
N GLU A 223 -0.90 -2.13 -12.77
CA GLU A 223 -0.33 -1.18 -13.72
C GLU A 223 1.04 -0.66 -13.26
N ALA A 224 1.23 -0.41 -11.96
CA ALA A 224 2.54 -0.04 -11.40
C ALA A 224 3.60 -1.13 -11.61
N ALA A 225 3.22 -2.41 -11.51
CA ALA A 225 4.08 -3.56 -11.83
C ALA A 225 4.45 -3.63 -13.32
N ARG A 226 3.59 -3.14 -14.23
CA ARG A 226 3.91 -3.02 -15.66
C ARG A 226 4.86 -1.85 -15.93
N ASP A 227 4.73 -0.74 -15.19
CA ASP A 227 5.66 0.38 -15.25
C ASP A 227 7.09 -0.03 -14.83
N MET A 228 7.21 -0.89 -13.80
CA MET A 228 8.50 -1.47 -13.38
C MET A 228 9.18 -2.28 -14.50
N ASP A 229 8.41 -2.95 -15.37
CA ASP A 229 8.96 -3.72 -16.48
C ASP A 229 9.39 -2.84 -17.67
N ILE A 230 8.70 -1.70 -17.90
CA ILE A 230 9.19 -0.63 -18.78
C ILE A 230 10.51 -0.09 -18.23
N LEU A 231 10.57 0.26 -16.94
CA LEU A 231 11.77 0.81 -16.32
C LEU A 231 12.96 -0.15 -16.43
N ARG A 232 12.77 -1.43 -16.12
CA ARG A 232 13.79 -2.48 -16.31
C ARG A 232 14.29 -2.50 -17.76
N ALA A 233 13.41 -2.43 -18.75
CA ALA A 233 13.82 -2.40 -20.16
C ALA A 233 14.66 -1.17 -20.51
N VAL A 234 14.22 0.00 -20.02
CA VAL A 234 14.81 1.31 -20.31
C VAL A 234 16.16 1.53 -19.60
N LEU A 235 16.40 0.82 -18.49
CA LEU A 235 17.72 0.72 -17.84
C LEU A 235 18.68 -0.25 -18.56
N GLY A 236 18.18 -1.09 -19.47
CA GLY A 236 18.94 -2.12 -20.18
C GLY A 236 19.04 -3.47 -19.47
N ASP A 237 18.43 -3.61 -18.29
CA ASP A 237 18.48 -4.82 -17.48
C ASP A 237 17.65 -5.96 -18.09
N ARG A 238 18.23 -7.16 -18.25
CA ARG A 238 17.49 -8.33 -18.77
C ARG A 238 16.47 -8.88 -17.76
N LYS A 239 16.67 -8.60 -16.47
CA LYS A 239 15.88 -9.08 -15.33
C LYS A 239 15.84 -7.99 -14.27
N LEU A 240 14.69 -7.81 -13.61
CA LEU A 240 14.55 -6.85 -12.50
C LEU A 240 15.16 -7.44 -11.23
N ASN A 241 16.14 -6.75 -10.64
CA ASN A 241 16.49 -6.94 -9.22
C ASN A 241 15.72 -5.93 -8.39
N TYR A 242 15.21 -6.35 -7.24
CA TYR A 242 14.22 -5.60 -6.47
C TYR A 242 14.34 -5.81 -4.96
N VAL A 243 14.21 -4.75 -4.18
CA VAL A 243 13.89 -4.80 -2.74
C VAL A 243 12.62 -4.00 -2.51
N GLY A 244 11.54 -4.69 -2.17
CA GLY A 244 10.27 -4.06 -1.79
C GLY A 244 10.03 -4.24 -0.29
N ALA A 245 9.75 -3.14 0.39
CA ALA A 245 9.29 -3.11 1.78
C ALA A 245 7.76 -2.94 1.82
N SER A 246 7.07 -3.52 2.82
CA SER A 246 5.64 -3.27 3.09
C SER A 246 4.75 -3.55 1.86
N TYR A 247 3.86 -2.64 1.43
CA TYR A 247 3.15 -2.71 0.13
C TYR A 247 4.06 -2.98 -1.08
N GLY A 248 5.33 -2.58 -1.04
CA GLY A 248 6.33 -2.92 -2.04
C GLY A 248 6.50 -4.43 -2.21
N THR A 249 6.15 -5.25 -1.22
CA THR A 249 6.12 -6.72 -1.33
C THR A 249 4.98 -7.22 -2.20
N PHE A 250 3.77 -6.65 -2.08
CA PHE A 250 2.64 -6.96 -2.96
C PHE A 250 2.97 -6.54 -4.39
N LEU A 251 3.47 -5.31 -4.58
CA LEU A 251 3.95 -4.80 -5.88
C LEU A 251 5.03 -5.69 -6.52
N GLY A 252 6.01 -6.15 -5.73
CA GLY A 252 7.04 -7.08 -6.19
C GLY A 252 6.49 -8.47 -6.53
N ALA A 253 5.56 -8.99 -5.73
CA ALA A 253 4.86 -10.24 -6.01
C ALA A 253 4.01 -10.13 -7.30
N THR A 254 3.26 -9.05 -7.49
CA THR A 254 2.49 -8.80 -8.71
C THR A 254 3.39 -8.72 -9.94
N TYR A 255 4.55 -8.06 -9.85
CA TYR A 255 5.57 -8.12 -10.91
C TYR A 255 6.03 -9.56 -11.18
N ALA A 256 6.30 -10.35 -10.15
CA ALA A 256 6.73 -11.74 -10.29
C ALA A 256 5.64 -12.68 -10.85
N GLY A 257 4.36 -12.40 -10.58
CA GLY A 257 3.22 -13.08 -11.18
C GLY A 257 3.04 -12.74 -12.65
N LEU A 258 3.08 -11.45 -13.02
CA LEU A 258 2.93 -10.97 -14.39
C LEU A 258 4.13 -11.33 -15.28
N PHE A 259 5.36 -11.23 -14.75
CA PHE A 259 6.61 -11.31 -15.52
C PHE A 259 7.65 -12.32 -14.94
N PRO A 260 7.29 -13.56 -14.58
CA PRO A 260 8.16 -14.47 -13.81
C PRO A 260 9.55 -14.67 -14.44
N ARG A 261 9.62 -14.83 -15.77
CA ARG A 261 10.90 -15.00 -16.50
C ARG A 261 11.81 -13.76 -16.45
N ARG A 262 11.25 -12.56 -16.19
CA ARG A 262 11.96 -11.28 -16.05
C ARG A 262 12.32 -10.96 -14.58
N VAL A 263 12.10 -11.87 -13.63
CA VAL A 263 12.54 -11.75 -12.22
C VAL A 263 14.03 -12.09 -12.10
N GLY A 264 14.80 -11.19 -11.48
CA GLY A 264 16.21 -11.33 -11.11
C GLY A 264 16.38 -11.72 -9.65
N ARG A 265 17.11 -10.92 -8.87
CA ARG A 265 17.23 -11.06 -7.41
C ARG A 265 16.17 -10.19 -6.74
N MET A 266 15.16 -10.81 -6.13
CA MET A 266 13.99 -10.16 -5.55
C MET A 266 13.88 -10.48 -4.06
N VAL A 267 13.80 -9.43 -3.25
CA VAL A 267 13.59 -9.47 -1.80
C VAL A 267 12.29 -8.75 -1.49
N LEU A 268 11.41 -9.39 -0.72
CA LEU A 268 10.11 -8.89 -0.30
C LEU A 268 10.09 -8.90 1.23
N ASP A 269 10.26 -7.73 1.87
CA ASP A 269 10.42 -7.57 3.32
C ASP A 269 9.24 -6.82 3.96
N GLY A 270 8.75 -7.29 5.11
CA GLY A 270 7.41 -6.93 5.60
C GLY A 270 6.33 -7.38 4.60
N ALA A 271 6.21 -8.70 4.41
CA ALA A 271 5.45 -9.26 3.30
C ALA A 271 3.92 -9.32 3.54
N MET A 272 3.17 -8.69 2.64
CA MET A 272 1.71 -8.75 2.53
C MET A 272 1.23 -10.09 1.94
N ASP A 273 -0.04 -10.42 2.18
CA ASP A 273 -0.69 -11.60 1.62
C ASP A 273 -1.66 -11.22 0.48
N PRO A 274 -1.41 -11.65 -0.78
CA PRO A 274 -2.31 -11.38 -1.90
C PRO A 274 -3.73 -11.97 -1.80
N THR A 275 -3.95 -12.96 -0.92
CA THR A 275 -5.22 -13.70 -0.82
C THR A 275 -6.22 -13.18 0.22
N VAL A 276 -5.88 -12.14 1.00
CA VAL A 276 -6.84 -11.59 1.98
C VAL A 276 -7.69 -10.46 1.39
N ASP A 277 -8.98 -10.46 1.71
CA ASP A 277 -9.87 -9.32 1.44
C ASP A 277 -9.57 -8.14 2.39
N ALA A 278 -10.07 -6.94 2.04
CA ALA A 278 -9.77 -5.71 2.79
C ALA A 278 -10.21 -5.76 4.26
N ARG A 279 -11.34 -6.42 4.60
CA ARG A 279 -11.77 -6.56 6.01
C ARG A 279 -10.82 -7.48 6.75
N ARG A 280 -10.48 -8.63 6.17
CA ARG A 280 -9.53 -9.58 6.76
C ARG A 280 -8.14 -8.96 6.91
N LEU A 281 -7.69 -8.17 5.94
CA LEU A 281 -6.42 -7.44 5.95
C LEU A 281 -6.36 -6.47 7.13
N ASN A 282 -7.36 -5.61 7.28
CA ASN A 282 -7.38 -4.57 8.32
C ASN A 282 -7.55 -5.17 9.73
N LEU A 283 -8.38 -6.20 9.87
CA LEU A 283 -8.49 -6.98 11.11
C LEU A 283 -7.17 -7.69 11.46
N ASP A 284 -6.49 -8.25 10.46
CA ASP A 284 -5.21 -8.94 10.68
C ASP A 284 -4.12 -7.98 11.16
N GLN A 285 -4.07 -6.78 10.57
CA GLN A 285 -3.18 -5.68 10.94
C GLN A 285 -3.54 -5.09 12.32
N THR A 286 -4.82 -5.01 12.69
CA THR A 286 -5.27 -4.63 14.04
C THR A 286 -4.65 -5.54 15.12
N ALA A 287 -4.66 -6.86 14.90
CA ALA A 287 -3.97 -7.82 15.78
C ALA A 287 -2.43 -7.71 15.71
N GLY A 288 -1.87 -7.16 14.64
CA GLY A 288 -0.45 -6.83 14.53
C GLY A 288 -0.07 -5.66 15.45
N PHE A 289 -0.82 -4.55 15.40
CA PHE A 289 -0.60 -3.41 16.30
C PHE A 289 -0.79 -3.77 17.77
N GLU A 290 -1.74 -4.64 18.12
CA GLU A 290 -1.83 -5.23 19.47
C GLU A 290 -0.56 -6.00 19.85
N THR A 291 0.01 -6.78 18.93
CA THR A 291 1.23 -7.58 19.17
C THR A 291 2.42 -6.68 19.49
N ALA A 292 2.62 -5.60 18.71
CA ALA A 292 3.69 -4.62 18.93
C ALA A 292 3.44 -3.76 20.18
N PHE A 293 2.20 -3.34 20.44
CA PHE A 293 1.85 -2.62 21.66
C PHE A 293 2.07 -3.47 22.91
N GLN A 294 1.78 -4.78 22.86
CA GLN A 294 2.14 -5.69 23.94
C GLN A 294 3.64 -5.93 24.06
N ALA A 295 4.48 -5.58 23.08
CA ALA A 295 5.93 -5.57 23.23
C ALA A 295 6.38 -4.26 23.91
N PHE A 296 5.97 -3.11 23.39
CA PHE A 296 6.18 -1.79 24.00
C PHE A 296 5.72 -1.75 25.46
N ALA A 297 4.55 -2.30 25.77
CA ALA A 297 4.00 -2.35 27.13
C ALA A 297 4.82 -3.21 28.10
N LYS A 298 5.48 -4.28 27.60
CA LYS A 298 6.42 -5.10 28.40
C LYS A 298 7.75 -4.39 28.60
N ASP A 299 8.17 -3.57 27.63
CA ASP A 299 9.37 -2.75 27.76
C ASP A 299 9.17 -1.58 28.72
N CYS A 300 8.17 -0.73 28.46
CA CYS A 300 7.85 0.48 29.22
C CYS A 300 7.85 0.24 30.74
N VAL A 301 7.13 -0.77 31.23
CA VAL A 301 7.02 -1.06 32.68
C VAL A 301 8.31 -1.54 33.36
N ARG A 302 9.41 -1.71 32.61
CA ARG A 302 10.75 -1.99 33.13
C ARG A 302 11.54 -0.70 33.40
N HIS A 303 11.19 0.39 32.74
CA HIS A 303 11.75 1.72 32.94
C HIS A 303 10.95 2.49 34.01
N SER A 304 11.62 3.43 34.69
CA SER A 304 11.03 4.21 35.79
C SER A 304 10.27 5.47 35.34
N ASP A 305 10.45 5.87 34.09
CA ASP A 305 9.79 7.00 33.44
C ASP A 305 8.32 6.68 33.06
N CYS A 306 8.05 5.42 32.67
CA CYS A 306 6.84 4.94 32.02
C CYS A 306 5.53 5.53 32.58
N PRO A 307 4.79 6.34 31.79
CA PRO A 307 3.59 7.03 32.25
C PRO A 307 2.36 6.12 32.35
N LEU A 308 2.40 4.95 31.70
CA LEU A 308 1.31 3.99 31.66
C LEU A 308 1.36 2.92 32.77
N GLY A 309 2.41 2.88 33.60
CA GLY A 309 2.52 1.97 34.74
C GLY A 309 3.94 1.70 35.21
N GLY A 310 4.09 1.17 36.43
CA GLY A 310 5.39 0.78 37.00
C GLY A 310 5.64 -0.73 36.96
N LYS A 311 6.82 -1.16 37.43
CA LYS A 311 7.25 -2.56 37.52
C LYS A 311 6.18 -3.46 38.15
N GLY A 312 5.73 -4.46 37.39
CA GLY A 312 4.65 -5.38 37.78
C GLY A 312 3.28 -5.06 37.18
N THR A 313 3.12 -3.90 36.53
CA THR A 313 1.92 -3.61 35.71
C THR A 313 1.89 -4.55 34.51
N THR A 314 0.76 -5.22 34.27
CA THR A 314 0.59 -6.13 33.12
C THR A 314 0.35 -5.36 31.83
N PRO A 315 0.71 -5.89 30.63
CA PRO A 315 0.42 -5.23 29.35
C PRO A 315 -1.05 -4.89 29.15
N THR A 316 -1.97 -5.75 29.61
CA THR A 316 -3.42 -5.47 29.61
C THR A 316 -3.78 -4.24 30.45
N ARG A 317 -3.09 -4.01 31.58
CA ARG A 317 -3.31 -2.82 32.41
C ARG A 317 -2.64 -1.57 31.84
N VAL A 318 -1.51 -1.70 31.16
CA VAL A 318 -0.90 -0.63 30.35
C VAL A 318 -1.86 -0.18 29.25
N GLY A 319 -2.48 -1.12 28.54
CA GLY A 319 -3.54 -0.86 27.55
C GLY A 319 -4.77 -0.16 28.16
N ALA A 320 -5.29 -0.66 29.28
CA ALA A 320 -6.42 -0.03 29.98
C ALA A 320 -6.10 1.39 30.49
N ASN A 321 -4.85 1.66 30.89
CA ASN A 321 -4.40 2.99 31.27
C ASN A 321 -4.26 3.92 30.05
N LEU A 322 -3.85 3.40 28.88
CA LEU A 322 -3.78 4.16 27.63
C LEU A 322 -5.18 4.50 27.08
N GLN A 323 -6.10 3.55 27.04
CA GLN A 323 -7.52 3.80 26.72
C GLN A 323 -8.16 4.84 27.65
N ALA A 324 -7.77 4.84 28.94
CA ALA A 324 -8.23 5.84 29.92
C ALA A 324 -7.52 7.20 29.81
N PHE A 325 -6.50 7.32 28.97
CA PHE A 325 -5.90 8.58 28.55
C PHE A 325 -6.54 9.08 27.24
N PHE A 326 -6.72 8.21 26.25
CA PHE A 326 -7.40 8.51 24.99
C PHE A 326 -8.82 9.09 25.22
N ARG A 327 -9.68 8.43 26.01
CA ARG A 327 -11.02 8.96 26.38
C ARG A 327 -11.01 10.29 27.16
N LYS A 328 -9.85 10.78 27.62
CA LYS A 328 -9.73 12.15 28.16
C LYS A 328 -9.42 13.15 27.05
N LEU A 329 -8.61 12.75 26.07
CA LEU A 329 -8.24 13.57 24.92
C LEU A 329 -9.38 13.75 23.92
N ASP A 330 -10.26 12.76 23.76
CA ASP A 330 -11.53 12.90 23.05
C ASP A 330 -12.36 14.03 23.69
N ALA A 331 -12.87 13.82 24.89
CA ALA A 331 -13.72 14.77 25.58
C ALA A 331 -13.04 16.13 25.87
N HIS A 332 -11.71 16.17 26.03
CA HIS A 332 -10.94 17.37 26.37
C HIS A 332 -9.57 17.41 25.64
N PRO A 333 -9.52 17.79 24.34
CA PRO A 333 -8.26 17.88 23.60
C PRO A 333 -7.29 18.91 24.19
N ILE A 334 -6.04 18.50 24.40
CA ILE A 334 -5.01 19.29 25.10
C ILE A 334 -4.19 20.18 24.14
N PRO A 335 -3.55 21.26 24.63
CA PRO A 335 -2.60 22.06 23.85
C PRO A 335 -1.44 21.21 23.34
N ALA A 336 -0.86 21.57 22.19
CA ALA A 336 0.22 20.82 21.56
C ALA A 336 1.32 21.69 20.92
N GLY A 337 1.40 22.98 21.27
CA GLY A 337 2.40 23.93 20.77
C GLY A 337 2.32 24.28 19.26
N ASP A 338 1.36 23.69 18.53
CA ASP A 338 1.23 23.78 17.08
C ASP A 338 1.02 25.22 16.59
N ALA A 339 1.85 25.68 15.64
CA ALA A 339 1.73 27.00 15.04
C ALA A 339 0.43 27.18 14.25
N ASP A 340 -0.15 26.08 13.77
CA ASP A 340 -1.45 26.03 13.12
C ASP A 340 -2.63 25.93 14.12
N GLY A 341 -2.37 25.91 15.43
CA GLY A 341 -3.39 25.93 16.48
C GLY A 341 -4.14 24.61 16.69
N ARG A 342 -3.65 23.49 16.13
CA ARG A 342 -4.21 22.16 16.37
C ARG A 342 -4.00 21.74 17.83
N LYS A 343 -4.85 20.83 18.29
CA LYS A 343 -4.81 20.23 19.62
C LYS A 343 -4.58 18.73 19.52
N LEU A 344 -4.05 18.13 20.57
CA LEU A 344 -4.01 16.68 20.67
C LEU A 344 -5.35 16.15 21.20
N GLY A 345 -6.20 15.67 20.29
CA GLY A 345 -7.37 14.84 20.60
C GLY A 345 -7.07 13.34 20.45
N GLU A 346 -8.03 12.47 20.75
CA GLU A 346 -7.85 11.00 20.73
C GLU A 346 -7.28 10.49 19.40
N SER A 347 -7.87 10.84 18.25
CA SER A 347 -7.46 10.27 16.96
C SER A 347 -6.03 10.64 16.54
N LEU A 348 -5.52 11.83 16.91
CA LEU A 348 -4.12 12.19 16.73
C LEU A 348 -3.19 11.49 17.73
N ALA A 349 -3.59 11.33 18.98
CA ALA A 349 -2.80 10.59 19.97
C ALA A 349 -2.69 9.10 19.62
N THR A 350 -3.79 8.49 19.20
CA THR A 350 -3.87 7.12 18.68
C THR A 350 -2.92 6.95 17.48
N THR A 351 -2.93 7.89 16.53
CA THR A 351 -2.00 7.89 15.39
C THR A 351 -0.54 8.01 15.85
N GLY A 352 -0.24 8.88 16.81
CA GLY A 352 1.11 9.03 17.38
C GLY A 352 1.63 7.77 18.07
N VAL A 353 0.79 7.03 18.79
CA VAL A 353 1.15 5.72 19.36
C VAL A 353 1.36 4.69 18.25
N ILE A 354 0.45 4.61 17.28
CA ILE A 354 0.52 3.68 16.13
C ILE A 354 1.83 3.89 15.34
N ALA A 355 2.24 5.14 15.09
CA ALA A 355 3.48 5.49 14.42
C ALA A 355 4.71 4.87 15.12
N SER A 356 4.78 5.00 16.44
CA SER A 356 5.86 4.43 17.26
C SER A 356 5.85 2.90 17.37
N MET A 357 4.82 2.20 16.90
CA MET A 357 4.83 0.72 16.89
C MET A 357 5.65 0.13 15.72
N TYR A 358 5.90 0.91 14.66
CA TYR A 358 6.66 0.45 13.49
C TYR A 358 8.15 0.16 13.79
N ASP A 359 8.73 0.85 14.77
CA ASP A 359 10.14 0.70 15.16
C ASP A 359 10.34 0.85 16.67
N GLU A 360 10.99 -0.14 17.28
CA GLU A 360 11.41 -0.13 18.69
C GLU A 360 12.33 1.05 19.03
N SER A 361 13.07 1.58 18.05
CA SER A 361 13.86 2.82 18.23
C SER A 361 13.02 4.04 18.63
N SER A 362 11.71 4.01 18.36
CA SER A 362 10.77 5.09 18.70
C SER A 362 10.12 4.94 20.08
N TRP A 363 10.38 3.86 20.82
CA TRP A 363 9.72 3.59 22.11
C TRP A 363 10.17 4.53 23.23
N GLU A 364 11.41 5.01 23.22
CA GLU A 364 11.91 6.01 24.17
C GLU A 364 11.19 7.35 23.97
N ARG A 365 11.19 7.86 22.73
CA ARG A 365 10.44 9.05 22.33
C ARG A 365 8.93 8.92 22.60
N LEU A 366 8.37 7.72 22.50
CA LEU A 366 6.97 7.48 22.87
C LEU A 366 6.73 7.58 24.39
N ARG A 367 7.66 7.10 25.23
CA ARG A 367 7.58 7.28 26.70
C ARG A 367 7.66 8.75 27.08
N GLU A 368 8.55 9.52 26.46
CA GLU A 368 8.65 10.97 26.64
C GLU A 368 7.34 11.67 26.23
N ALA A 369 6.87 11.43 25.00
CA ALA A 369 5.66 12.05 24.45
C ALA A 369 4.39 11.74 25.26
N LEU A 370 4.23 10.48 25.72
CA LEU A 370 3.16 10.10 26.65
C LEU A 370 3.34 10.75 28.02
N THR A 371 4.58 10.96 28.48
CA THR A 371 4.85 11.57 29.80
C THR A 371 4.41 13.02 29.83
N SER A 372 4.84 13.84 28.87
CA SER A 372 4.41 15.24 28.81
C SER A 372 2.90 15.37 28.59
N ALA A 373 2.31 14.52 27.73
CA ALA A 373 0.88 14.59 27.47
C ALA A 373 0.02 14.11 28.68
N MET A 374 0.49 13.13 29.47
CA MET A 374 -0.23 12.61 30.63
C MET A 374 0.06 13.33 31.96
N ARG A 375 1.23 13.97 32.12
CA ARG A 375 1.68 14.60 33.39
C ARG A 375 1.81 16.12 33.31
N GLU A 376 2.15 16.67 32.15
CA GLU A 376 2.47 18.09 31.96
C GLU A 376 1.39 18.84 31.14
N ASN A 377 0.43 18.10 30.57
CA ASN A 377 -0.65 18.62 29.70
C ASN A 377 -0.11 19.27 28.41
N ASP A 378 1.00 18.74 27.87
CA ASP A 378 1.55 19.09 26.56
C ASP A 378 1.48 17.91 25.58
N GLY A 379 0.64 18.04 24.56
CA GLY A 379 0.45 17.05 23.51
C GLY A 379 1.46 17.14 22.34
N GLY A 380 2.39 18.10 22.33
CA GLY A 380 3.27 18.37 21.20
C GLY A 380 4.13 17.18 20.78
N GLY A 381 4.58 16.36 21.73
CA GLY A 381 5.34 15.14 21.46
C GLY A 381 4.55 14.10 20.65
N LEU A 382 3.30 13.83 21.03
CA LEU A 382 2.42 12.89 20.33
C LEU A 382 1.92 13.46 19.00
N LEU A 383 1.67 14.78 18.93
CA LEU A 383 1.33 15.46 17.69
C LEU A 383 2.46 15.33 16.65
N SER A 384 3.72 15.51 17.06
CA SER A 384 4.88 15.36 16.19
C SER A 384 5.07 13.92 15.69
N LEU A 385 4.66 12.90 16.46
CA LEU A 385 4.64 11.51 16.00
C LEU A 385 3.53 11.27 14.97
N ALA A 386 2.34 11.84 15.17
CA ALA A 386 1.24 11.77 14.20
C ALA A 386 1.55 12.51 12.89
N ASP A 387 2.17 13.70 12.97
CA ASP A 387 2.61 14.46 11.79
C ASP A 387 3.67 13.71 10.99
N SER A 388 4.56 12.98 11.67
CA SER A 388 5.55 12.11 11.02
C SER A 388 4.91 10.90 10.32
N TYR A 389 3.74 10.44 10.76
CA TYR A 389 2.99 9.35 10.12
C TYR A 389 2.19 9.83 8.90
N TYR A 390 1.58 11.02 8.99
CA TYR A 390 0.85 11.63 7.88
C TYR A 390 1.72 12.40 6.88
N GLU A 391 3.04 12.43 7.08
CA GLU A 391 4.01 13.22 6.31
C GLU A 391 3.59 14.71 6.20
N ARG A 392 3.15 15.30 7.31
CA ARG A 392 2.83 16.74 7.47
C ARG A 392 4.07 17.52 7.91
N ASP A 393 4.38 18.62 7.24
CA ASP A 393 5.48 19.51 7.63
C ASP A 393 5.04 20.63 8.60
N ALA A 394 6.04 21.38 9.09
CA ALA A 394 5.83 22.50 10.02
C ALA A 394 5.13 23.73 9.40
N ASN A 395 4.86 23.72 8.09
CA ASN A 395 4.09 24.74 7.37
C ASN A 395 2.65 24.28 7.08
N GLY A 396 2.25 23.09 7.57
CA GLY A 396 0.96 22.48 7.28
C GLY A 396 0.82 21.88 5.88
N HIS A 397 1.94 21.69 5.16
CA HIS A 397 1.93 20.97 3.90
C HIS A 397 2.03 19.46 4.13
N TYR A 398 1.03 18.71 3.67
CA TYR A 398 1.04 17.25 3.64
C TYR A 398 1.67 16.75 2.34
N SER A 399 2.50 15.72 2.43
CA SER A 399 2.79 14.84 1.29
C SER A 399 1.50 14.18 0.78
N ASN A 400 1.50 13.69 -0.47
CA ASN A 400 0.34 13.01 -1.04
C ASN A 400 0.21 11.53 -0.63
N LEU A 401 0.99 11.05 0.35
CA LEU A 401 1.01 9.65 0.81
C LEU A 401 -0.40 9.13 1.10
N MET A 402 -1.19 9.83 1.93
CA MET A 402 -2.55 9.39 2.29
C MET A 402 -3.50 9.32 1.08
N MET A 403 -3.38 10.27 0.17
CA MET A 403 -4.18 10.40 -1.05
C MET A 403 -3.88 9.27 -2.03
N ALA A 404 -2.60 8.94 -2.19
CA ALA A 404 -2.16 7.80 -2.98
C ALA A 404 -2.47 6.46 -2.30
N ASN A 405 -2.38 6.37 -0.97
CA ASN A 405 -2.68 5.17 -0.21
C ASN A 405 -4.12 4.70 -0.44
N ALA A 406 -5.09 5.58 -0.21
CA ALA A 406 -6.50 5.32 -0.47
C ALA A 406 -6.75 5.03 -1.97
N ALA A 407 -6.15 5.82 -2.86
CA ALA A 407 -6.36 5.65 -4.30
C ALA A 407 -5.87 4.32 -4.87
N VAL A 408 -4.79 3.77 -4.33
CA VAL A 408 -4.29 2.43 -4.70
C VAL A 408 -5.15 1.35 -4.02
N ASN A 409 -5.30 1.39 -2.69
CA ASN A 409 -5.98 0.34 -1.93
C ASN A 409 -7.45 0.16 -2.34
N CYS A 410 -8.20 1.25 -2.51
CA CYS A 410 -9.61 1.20 -2.95
C CYS A 410 -9.79 0.87 -4.45
N LEU A 411 -8.69 0.75 -5.21
CA LEU A 411 -8.70 0.32 -6.62
C LEU A 411 -8.23 -1.15 -6.77
N ASP A 412 -7.34 -1.61 -5.90
CA ASP A 412 -6.79 -2.98 -5.91
C ASP A 412 -7.66 -4.00 -5.16
N LEU A 413 -8.50 -3.58 -4.21
CA LEU A 413 -9.45 -4.44 -3.50
C LEU A 413 -10.85 -3.80 -3.35
N PRO A 414 -11.93 -4.59 -3.30
CA PRO A 414 -13.24 -4.11 -2.87
C PRO A 414 -13.21 -3.57 -1.42
N PRO A 415 -14.10 -2.63 -1.06
CA PRO A 415 -14.12 -2.04 0.28
C PRO A 415 -14.43 -3.07 1.38
N ALA A 416 -13.84 -2.89 2.57
CA ALA A 416 -14.03 -3.78 3.72
C ALA A 416 -15.48 -3.79 4.26
N PHE A 417 -16.20 -2.68 4.09
CA PHE A 417 -17.55 -2.42 4.59
C PHE A 417 -18.37 -1.66 3.55
N SER A 418 -19.71 -1.80 3.56
CA SER A 418 -20.59 -1.08 2.63
C SER A 418 -21.18 0.22 3.22
N GLY A 419 -21.08 0.39 4.53
CA GLY A 419 -21.65 1.50 5.30
C GLY A 419 -21.29 1.40 6.79
N PRO A 420 -21.60 2.43 7.60
CA PRO A 420 -21.25 2.47 9.02
C PRO A 420 -21.87 1.30 9.80
N GLU A 421 -23.07 0.84 9.41
CA GLU A 421 -23.75 -0.29 10.05
C GLU A 421 -22.98 -1.60 9.92
N ASP A 422 -22.09 -1.76 8.92
CA ASP A 422 -21.26 -2.97 8.80
C ASP A 422 -20.01 -2.91 9.69
N VAL A 423 -19.52 -1.69 9.99
CA VAL A 423 -18.44 -1.47 10.96
C VAL A 423 -18.93 -1.85 12.36
N GLU A 424 -20.11 -1.41 12.76
CA GLU A 424 -20.70 -1.69 14.08
C GLU A 424 -20.87 -3.18 14.34
N LYS A 425 -21.31 -3.95 13.33
CA LYS A 425 -21.39 -5.42 13.37
C LYS A 425 -20.01 -6.09 13.51
N ALA A 426 -18.93 -5.38 13.17
CA ALA A 426 -17.56 -5.88 13.21
C ALA A 426 -16.75 -5.38 14.43
N LEU A 427 -17.18 -4.32 15.12
CA LEU A 427 -16.47 -3.76 16.29
C LEU A 427 -16.05 -4.84 17.31
N PRO A 428 -16.90 -5.80 17.74
CA PRO A 428 -16.48 -6.84 18.70
C PRO A 428 -15.42 -7.82 18.17
N GLU A 429 -15.22 -7.90 16.85
CA GLU A 429 -14.14 -8.67 16.23
C GLU A 429 -12.81 -7.90 16.27
N PHE A 430 -12.86 -6.58 16.01
CA PHE A 430 -11.70 -5.69 16.04
C PHE A 430 -11.24 -5.37 17.47
N GLU A 431 -12.15 -5.11 18.42
CA GLU A 431 -11.84 -4.95 19.85
C GLU A 431 -11.16 -6.20 20.44
N LYS A 432 -11.55 -7.38 19.96
CA LYS A 432 -10.93 -8.66 20.33
C LYS A 432 -9.55 -8.85 19.68
N ALA A 433 -9.29 -8.22 18.54
CA ALA A 433 -8.00 -8.21 17.88
C ALA A 433 -7.02 -7.21 18.52
N SER A 434 -7.51 -6.03 18.91
CA SER A 434 -6.83 -5.07 19.79
C SER A 434 -7.83 -4.32 20.65
N PRO A 435 -7.78 -4.40 21.99
CA PRO A 435 -8.59 -3.54 22.83
C PRO A 435 -8.25 -2.06 22.67
N VAL A 436 -6.98 -1.73 22.37
CA VAL A 436 -6.49 -0.35 22.29
C VAL A 436 -6.82 0.31 20.95
N PHE A 437 -6.65 -0.42 19.83
CA PHE A 437 -6.80 0.15 18.47
C PHE A 437 -7.97 -0.43 17.68
N GLY A 438 -8.70 -1.40 18.23
CA GLY A 438 -9.78 -2.10 17.54
C GLY A 438 -10.85 -1.17 16.98
N PRO A 439 -11.51 -0.34 17.82
CA PRO A 439 -12.53 0.59 17.36
C PRO A 439 -12.06 1.54 16.26
N SER A 440 -10.91 2.20 16.47
CA SER A 440 -10.38 3.19 15.52
C SER A 440 -9.93 2.57 14.19
N LEU A 441 -9.34 1.37 14.19
CA LEU A 441 -8.97 0.66 12.96
C LEU A 441 -10.18 0.01 12.26
N ALA A 442 -11.24 -0.33 12.98
CA ALA A 442 -12.51 -0.75 12.39
C ALA A 442 -13.15 0.41 11.60
N TRP A 443 -13.27 1.58 12.22
CA TRP A 443 -13.83 2.77 11.58
C TRP A 443 -12.95 3.32 10.45
N ALA A 444 -11.62 3.31 10.59
CA ALA A 444 -10.69 3.66 9.50
C ALA A 444 -10.83 2.76 8.25
N SER A 445 -11.40 1.56 8.40
CA SER A 445 -11.66 0.63 7.28
C SER A 445 -12.88 1.01 6.43
N LEU A 446 -13.66 2.03 6.82
CA LEU A 446 -14.86 2.47 6.09
C LEU A 446 -14.52 3.31 4.85
N ASN A 447 -13.36 3.96 4.81
CA ASN A 447 -12.97 4.98 3.81
C ASN A 447 -13.25 4.60 2.33
N CYS A 448 -12.96 3.36 1.93
CA CYS A 448 -13.17 2.89 0.55
C CYS A 448 -14.65 2.73 0.17
N ALA A 449 -15.59 2.68 1.11
CA ALA A 449 -17.03 2.56 0.82
C ALA A 449 -17.58 3.74 0.00
N TYR A 450 -16.92 4.91 0.09
CA TYR A 450 -17.32 6.14 -0.60
C TYR A 450 -16.41 6.47 -1.79
N TRP A 451 -15.50 5.57 -2.18
CA TRP A 451 -14.51 5.86 -3.23
C TRP A 451 -15.19 6.08 -4.61
N PRO A 452 -14.87 7.16 -5.35
CA PRO A 452 -15.58 7.54 -6.58
C PRO A 452 -15.26 6.64 -7.79
N VAL A 453 -14.43 5.62 -7.61
CA VAL A 453 -14.03 4.64 -8.62
C VAL A 453 -14.20 3.26 -7.99
N ARG A 454 -14.81 2.32 -8.71
CA ARG A 454 -14.92 0.92 -8.25
C ARG A 454 -13.56 0.24 -8.32
N ALA A 455 -13.32 -0.67 -7.37
CA ALA A 455 -12.20 -1.60 -7.41
C ALA A 455 -12.13 -2.36 -8.75
N THR A 456 -10.91 -2.71 -9.13
CA THR A 456 -10.57 -3.44 -10.37
C THR A 456 -9.72 -4.70 -10.09
N GLY A 457 -9.18 -4.82 -8.89
CA GLY A 457 -8.61 -6.05 -8.36
C GLY A 457 -9.53 -6.73 -7.34
N GLU A 458 -9.23 -7.99 -7.05
CA GLU A 458 -9.86 -8.86 -6.06
C GLU A 458 -8.75 -9.71 -5.40
N PRO A 459 -8.98 -10.32 -4.22
CA PRO A 459 -8.01 -11.22 -3.59
C PRO A 459 -7.65 -12.41 -4.50
N HIS A 460 -6.36 -12.72 -4.62
CA HIS A 460 -5.88 -13.71 -5.59
C HIS A 460 -4.52 -14.31 -5.20
N ARG A 461 -4.27 -15.57 -5.56
CA ARG A 461 -2.96 -16.21 -5.34
C ARG A 461 -1.91 -15.71 -6.34
N ILE A 462 -0.69 -15.47 -5.86
CA ILE A 462 0.46 -15.15 -6.73
C ILE A 462 1.45 -16.31 -6.72
N GLU A 463 1.48 -17.08 -7.81
CA GLU A 463 2.32 -18.29 -7.91
C GLU A 463 3.71 -18.06 -8.53
N ALA A 464 3.90 -17.00 -9.32
CA ALA A 464 5.16 -16.65 -9.99
C ALA A 464 5.87 -17.82 -10.71
N LYS A 465 5.11 -18.72 -11.36
CA LYS A 465 5.63 -19.95 -11.97
C LYS A 465 6.74 -19.68 -12.98
N GLY A 466 7.95 -20.18 -12.70
CA GLY A 466 9.15 -19.97 -13.51
C GLY A 466 10.01 -18.75 -13.14
N ALA A 467 9.73 -18.08 -12.03
CA ALA A 467 10.62 -17.07 -11.45
C ALA A 467 11.90 -17.70 -10.85
N ALA A 468 12.95 -16.88 -10.73
CA ALA A 468 14.10 -17.21 -9.89
C ALA A 468 13.67 -17.25 -8.40
N PRO A 469 14.43 -17.92 -7.50
CA PRO A 469 14.08 -17.99 -6.08
C PRO A 469 13.93 -16.60 -5.46
N ILE A 470 12.74 -16.29 -4.94
CA ILE A 470 12.42 -15.00 -4.29
C ILE A 470 12.68 -15.14 -2.79
N VAL A 471 13.33 -14.14 -2.18
CA VAL A 471 13.46 -14.08 -0.72
C VAL A 471 12.26 -13.33 -0.15
N VAL A 472 11.52 -13.99 0.73
CA VAL A 472 10.42 -13.38 1.49
C VAL A 472 10.92 -13.24 2.93
N VAL A 473 10.88 -12.03 3.48
CA VAL A 473 11.32 -11.74 4.85
C VAL A 473 10.09 -11.43 5.70
N GLY A 474 10.08 -11.90 6.93
CA GLY A 474 8.99 -11.65 7.87
C GLY A 474 9.48 -11.54 9.30
N THR A 475 9.19 -10.40 9.92
CA THR A 475 9.44 -10.14 11.34
C THR A 475 8.33 -10.77 12.19
N VAL A 476 8.68 -11.49 13.26
CA VAL A 476 7.71 -12.28 14.05
C VAL A 476 6.67 -11.39 14.73
N ARG A 477 7.06 -10.19 15.15
CA ARG A 477 6.20 -9.20 15.84
C ARG A 477 6.02 -7.93 14.99
N ASP A 478 5.90 -8.12 13.67
CA ASP A 478 5.56 -7.06 12.72
C ASP A 478 4.12 -6.53 12.95
N PRO A 479 3.92 -5.22 13.17
CA PRO A 479 2.59 -4.66 13.38
C PRO A 479 1.78 -4.50 12.09
N ALA A 480 2.44 -4.12 10.99
CA ALA A 480 1.78 -3.64 9.78
C ALA A 480 1.59 -4.78 8.76
N THR A 481 2.51 -5.73 8.72
CA THR A 481 2.45 -6.93 7.87
C THR A 481 2.73 -8.19 8.71
N PRO A 482 1.73 -8.68 9.48
CA PRO A 482 1.93 -9.74 10.46
C PRO A 482 2.53 -11.01 9.86
N TYR A 483 3.46 -11.65 10.59
CA TYR A 483 4.28 -12.79 10.12
C TYR A 483 3.53 -13.94 9.41
N ARG A 484 2.23 -14.13 9.67
CA ARG A 484 1.37 -15.09 8.96
C ARG A 484 1.25 -14.81 7.45
N TRP A 485 1.26 -13.54 7.04
CA TRP A 485 1.24 -13.11 5.64
C TRP A 485 2.54 -13.45 4.92
N ALA A 486 3.70 -13.13 5.51
CA ALA A 486 5.01 -13.54 5.00
C ALA A 486 5.12 -15.07 4.85
N ARG A 487 4.60 -15.83 5.82
CA ARG A 487 4.49 -17.30 5.70
C ARG A 487 3.53 -17.73 4.57
N SER A 488 2.52 -16.94 4.24
CA SER A 488 1.50 -17.25 3.22
C SER A 488 2.02 -16.98 1.81
N LEU A 489 2.53 -15.77 1.54
CA LEU A 489 3.16 -15.42 0.27
C LEU A 489 4.31 -16.40 -0.06
N ALA A 490 5.13 -16.77 0.92
CA ALA A 490 6.18 -17.77 0.74
C ALA A 490 5.66 -19.18 0.36
N ARG A 491 4.42 -19.55 0.71
CA ARG A 491 3.77 -20.80 0.25
C ARG A 491 3.09 -20.67 -1.12
N GLN A 492 2.65 -19.47 -1.49
CA GLN A 492 2.02 -19.24 -2.80
C GLN A 492 3.06 -19.26 -3.92
N LEU A 493 4.20 -18.57 -3.72
CA LEU A 493 5.28 -18.44 -4.69
C LEU A 493 5.96 -19.79 -4.94
N SER A 494 5.96 -20.24 -6.20
CA SER A 494 6.50 -21.54 -6.65
C SER A 494 8.01 -21.73 -6.40
N SER A 495 8.73 -20.65 -6.11
CA SER A 495 10.19 -20.65 -5.90
C SER A 495 10.52 -19.54 -4.89
N SER A 496 10.47 -19.89 -3.60
CA SER A 496 10.67 -18.94 -2.50
C SER A 496 11.70 -19.43 -1.48
N ARG A 497 12.23 -18.52 -0.66
CA ARG A 497 12.84 -18.82 0.64
C ARG A 497 12.34 -17.81 1.67
N LEU A 498 11.64 -18.31 2.70
CA LEU A 498 11.27 -17.52 3.87
C LEU A 498 12.49 -17.34 4.77
N LEU A 499 12.81 -16.07 5.07
CA LEU A 499 13.78 -15.64 6.07
C LEU A 499 13.01 -15.04 7.25
N THR A 500 13.16 -15.61 8.44
CA THR A 500 12.47 -15.09 9.64
C THR A 500 13.37 -14.20 10.47
N TYR A 501 12.90 -13.01 10.84
CA TYR A 501 13.49 -12.20 11.90
C TYR A 501 12.65 -12.32 13.18
N ASP A 502 13.24 -12.76 14.29
CA ASP A 502 12.55 -12.93 15.57
C ASP A 502 12.58 -11.65 16.45
N GLY A 503 12.56 -10.48 15.80
CA GLY A 503 12.50 -9.16 16.43
C GLY A 503 11.10 -8.53 16.41
N ASP A 504 11.08 -7.24 16.73
CA ASP A 504 9.90 -6.38 16.80
C ASP A 504 9.93 -5.29 15.71
N GLY A 505 8.75 -4.72 15.42
CA GLY A 505 8.60 -3.69 14.39
C GLY A 505 8.49 -4.22 12.95
N HIS A 506 8.29 -3.29 12.01
CA HIS A 506 7.95 -3.58 10.62
C HIS A 506 9.19 -3.70 9.71
N THR A 507 9.25 -4.74 8.87
CA THR A 507 10.43 -5.12 8.04
C THR A 507 11.69 -5.47 8.87
N ALA A 508 12.82 -5.82 8.22
CA ALA A 508 14.05 -6.25 8.92
C ALA A 508 15.39 -5.85 8.27
N TYR A 509 15.45 -5.64 6.95
CA TYR A 509 16.71 -5.38 6.24
C TYR A 509 17.29 -3.99 6.53
N GLY A 510 18.57 -3.93 6.93
CA GLY A 510 19.23 -2.69 7.35
C GLY A 510 18.80 -2.18 8.73
N ARG A 511 18.09 -3.01 9.53
CA ARG A 511 17.66 -2.69 10.90
C ARG A 511 18.58 -3.25 12.00
N GLY A 512 19.77 -3.76 11.65
CA GLY A 512 20.83 -4.08 12.62
C GLY A 512 21.03 -5.56 12.92
N SER A 513 20.11 -6.45 12.55
CA SER A 513 20.38 -7.90 12.60
C SER A 513 21.36 -8.29 11.50
N ALA A 514 22.65 -8.38 11.86
CA ALA A 514 23.71 -8.85 10.97
C ALA A 514 23.43 -10.24 10.36
N CYS A 515 22.57 -11.04 11.00
CA CYS A 515 22.09 -12.33 10.49
C CYS A 515 21.13 -12.16 9.30
N ILE A 516 20.20 -11.20 9.37
CA ILE A 516 19.30 -10.83 8.27
C ILE A 516 20.11 -10.19 7.14
N ASP A 517 20.92 -9.18 7.47
CA ASP A 517 21.68 -8.40 6.48
C ASP A 517 22.66 -9.29 5.71
N THR A 518 23.41 -10.17 6.38
CA THR A 518 24.33 -11.11 5.71
C THR A 518 23.59 -12.09 4.79
N ALA A 519 22.38 -12.55 5.17
CA ALA A 519 21.60 -13.46 4.35
C ALA A 519 21.04 -12.76 3.10
N ILE A 520 20.55 -11.53 3.24
CA ILE A 520 20.03 -10.71 2.14
C ILE A 520 21.16 -10.25 1.23
N ASP A 521 22.29 -9.76 1.76
CA ASP A 521 23.47 -9.38 0.97
C ASP A 521 24.06 -10.57 0.21
N THR A 522 24.11 -11.76 0.81
CA THR A 522 24.57 -12.98 0.13
C THR A 522 23.68 -13.31 -1.06
N TYR A 523 22.37 -13.18 -0.92
CA TYR A 523 21.43 -13.34 -2.02
C TYR A 523 21.56 -12.23 -3.07
N LEU A 524 21.57 -10.96 -2.66
CA LEU A 524 21.66 -9.80 -3.55
C LEU A 524 22.99 -9.75 -4.31
N LEU A 525 24.11 -10.22 -3.74
CA LEU A 525 25.42 -10.19 -4.40
C LEU A 525 25.75 -11.48 -5.16
N ARG A 526 25.43 -12.65 -4.61
CA ARG A 526 25.85 -13.97 -5.16
C ARG A 526 24.69 -14.73 -5.81
N GLY A 527 23.44 -14.41 -5.50
CA GLY A 527 22.25 -15.13 -5.97
C GLY A 527 21.94 -16.38 -5.17
N THR A 528 22.63 -16.61 -4.06
CA THR A 528 22.42 -17.74 -3.15
C THR A 528 21.37 -17.34 -2.11
N PRO A 529 20.12 -17.83 -2.17
CA PRO A 529 19.10 -17.48 -1.18
C PRO A 529 19.36 -18.22 0.14
N PRO A 530 18.77 -17.76 1.27
CA PRO A 530 18.95 -18.40 2.57
C PRO A 530 18.46 -19.86 2.57
N ALA A 531 19.03 -20.66 3.48
CA ALA A 531 18.63 -22.04 3.69
C ALA A 531 17.14 -22.15 4.06
N PRO A 532 16.44 -23.24 3.68
CA PRO A 532 15.04 -23.44 4.08
C PRO A 532 14.86 -23.35 5.60
N GLY A 533 13.90 -22.51 6.04
CA GLY A 533 13.62 -22.31 7.47
C GLY A 533 14.66 -21.47 8.22
N LYS A 534 15.54 -20.73 7.54
CA LYS A 534 16.52 -19.84 8.18
C LYS A 534 15.81 -18.79 9.05
N ARG A 535 16.05 -18.87 10.37
CA ARG A 535 15.71 -17.83 11.35
C ARG A 535 16.94 -17.01 11.73
N CYS A 536 16.68 -15.79 12.17
CA CYS A 536 17.61 -14.84 12.76
C CYS A 536 16.93 -14.17 13.97
N SER A 537 17.74 -13.66 14.88
CA SER A 537 17.38 -12.69 15.93
C SER A 537 18.18 -11.41 15.74
#